data_AF-A0A395WBS4-F1
#
_entry.id   AF-A0A395WBS4-F1
#
_cell.length_a   1.000
_cell.length_b   1.000
_cell.length_c   1.000
_cell.angle_alpha   90.00
_cell.angle_beta   90.00
_cell.angle_gamma   90.00
#
_symmetry.space_group_name_H-M   'P 1'
#
loop_
_entity.id
_entity.type
_entity.pdbx_description
1 polymer ?
#
loop_
_entity_poly.entity_id
_entity_poly.type
_entity_poly.pdbx_seq_one_letter_code
_entity_poly.pdbx_strand_id
1 'polypeptide(L)' 'MGGAIREKAYSNKKHTLDLKRGVWYELEGTLPAGRCGRMNGILVGDKVYFWGGYHTAPMWTAASYDLRTGEWR' A
#
# COMPACT_ATOMS: atom_id res chain seq x y z
N MET A 1 -3.27 -1.14 -2.39
CA MET A 1 -1.90 -1.54 -1.97
C MET A 1 -2.01 -2.22 -0.62
N GLY A 2 -1.48 -3.42 -0.47
CA GLY A 2 -1.60 -4.22 0.75
C GLY A 2 -3.04 -4.60 1.08
N GLY A 3 -3.37 -4.65 2.38
CA GLY A 3 -4.70 -4.96 2.89
C GLY A 3 -4.77 -6.29 3.63
N ALA A 4 -5.91 -6.58 4.26
CA ALA A 4 -6.14 -7.84 4.97
C ALA A 4 -6.66 -8.91 4.00
N ILE A 5 -5.99 -10.06 3.94
CA ILE A 5 -6.46 -11.24 3.21
C ILE A 5 -7.49 -12.00 4.05
N ARG A 6 -7.22 -12.09 5.36
CA ARG A 6 -8.10 -12.63 6.41
C ARG A 6 -7.70 -12.02 7.76
N GLU A 7 -8.42 -12.36 8.82
CA GLU A 7 -8.12 -11.82 10.15
C GLU A 7 -6.66 -12.10 10.54
N LYS A 8 -5.94 -11.03 10.90
CA LYS A 8 -4.50 -11.02 11.24
C LYS A 8 -3.54 -11.51 10.13
N ALA A 9 -4.00 -11.65 8.89
CA ALA A 9 -3.14 -11.95 7.74
C ALA A 9 -3.21 -10.83 6.70
N TYR A 10 -2.08 -10.21 6.43
CA TYR A 10 -1.99 -9.02 5.58
C TYR A 10 -1.18 -9.33 4.32
N SER A 11 -1.64 -8.79 3.20
CA SER A 11 -0.92 -8.82 1.94
C SER A 11 0.11 -7.69 1.92
N ASN A 12 1.29 -8.00 1.40
CA ASN A 12 2.33 -7.02 1.06
C ASN A 12 2.37 -6.72 -0.45
N LYS A 13 1.38 -7.19 -1.21
CA LYS A 13 1.32 -7.01 -2.67
C LYS A 13 0.77 -5.64 -3.06
N LYS A 14 1.21 -5.17 -4.22
CA LYS A 14 0.73 -3.94 -4.85
C LYS A 14 -0.02 -4.32 -6.12
N HIS A 15 -1.28 -3.91 -6.22
CA HIS A 15 -2.10 -4.10 -7.41
C HIS A 15 -2.57 -2.75 -7.94
N THR A 16 -2.57 -2.61 -9.26
CA THR A 16 -3.04 -1.43 -9.98
C THR A 16 -4.11 -1.84 -10.97
N LEU A 17 -5.21 -1.09 -11.00
CA LEU A 17 -6.29 -1.29 -11.96
C LEU A 17 -6.11 -0.32 -13.12
N ASP A 18 -5.92 -0.84 -14.34
CA ASP A 18 -6.04 -0.06 -15.55
C ASP A 18 -7.50 0.05 -15.94
N LEU A 19 -8.10 1.23 -15.70
CA LEU A 19 -9.50 1.49 -15.98
C LEU A 19 -9.84 1.50 -17.49
N LYS A 20 -8.87 1.73 -18.38
CA LYS A 20 -9.11 1.71 -19.83
C LYS A 20 -9.28 0.29 -20.33
N ARG A 21 -8.50 -0.65 -19.78
CA ARG A 21 -8.50 -2.06 -20.18
C ARG A 21 -9.36 -2.94 -19.29
N GLY A 22 -9.71 -2.47 -18.08
CA GLY A 22 -10.45 -3.26 -17.09
C GLY A 22 -9.62 -4.40 -16.48
N VAL A 23 -8.29 -4.28 -16.48
CA VAL A 23 -7.37 -5.35 -16.05
C VAL A 23 -6.58 -4.92 -14.83
N TRP A 24 -6.36 -5.86 -13.91
CA TRP A 24 -5.48 -5.70 -12.76
C TRP A 24 -4.06 -6.17 -13.08
N TYR A 25 -3.07 -5.38 -12.67
CA TYR A 25 -1.66 -5.73 -12.71
C TYR A 25 -1.09 -5.82 -11.30
N GLU A 26 -0.30 -6.84 -11.01
CA GLU A 26 0.56 -6.87 -9.83
C GLU A 26 1.85 -6.11 -10.16
N LEU A 27 2.19 -5.12 -9.33
CA LEU A 27 3.42 -4.34 -9.49
C LEU A 27 4.59 -5.04 -8.79
N GLU A 28 5.78 -4.91 -9.36
CA GLU A 28 7.01 -5.41 -8.72
C GLU A 28 7.32 -4.69 -7.41
N GLY A 29 8.01 -5.41 -6.52
CA GLY A 29 8.31 -4.98 -5.17
C GLY A 29 7.14 -5.17 -4.20
N THR A 30 7.46 -5.27 -2.92
CA THR A 30 6.47 -5.49 -1.85
C THR A 30 6.38 -4.27 -0.94
N LEU A 31 5.26 -4.14 -0.21
CA LEU A 31 5.22 -3.23 0.92
C LEU A 31 6.20 -3.73 2.00
N PRO A 32 6.92 -2.83 2.68
CA PRO A 32 7.71 -3.21 3.86
C PRO A 32 6.83 -3.95 4.86
N ALA A 33 7.33 -5.02 5.49
CA ALA A 33 6.53 -5.89 6.37
C ALA A 33 5.80 -5.12 7.48
N GLY A 34 6.47 -4.14 8.09
CA GLY A 34 5.87 -3.26 9.11
C GLY A 34 4.81 -2.29 8.57
N ARG A 35 4.62 -2.21 7.25
CA ARG A 35 3.65 -1.39 6.53
C ARG A 35 2.57 -2.24 5.84
N CYS A 36 2.42 -3.50 6.22
CA CYS A 36 1.38 -4.38 5.66
C CYS A 36 0.18 -4.43 6.62
N GLY A 37 -0.81 -3.55 6.44
CA GLY A 37 -1.92 -3.45 7.38
C GLY A 37 -3.18 -2.86 6.78
N ARG A 38 -4.22 -2.71 7.60
CA ARG A 38 -5.31 -1.79 7.28
C ARG A 38 -4.77 -0.38 7.48
N MET A 39 -4.66 0.41 6.42
CA MET A 39 -4.06 1.74 6.47
C MET A 39 -4.91 2.74 5.70
N ASN A 40 -4.86 4.00 6.11
CA ASN A 40 -5.43 5.08 5.32
C ASN A 40 -4.40 5.52 4.27
N GLY A 41 -4.89 5.97 3.12
CA GLY A 41 -4.02 6.45 2.05
C GLY A 41 -4.64 7.62 1.30
N ILE A 42 -3.80 8.58 0.88
CA ILE A 42 -4.19 9.70 0.01
C ILE A 42 -3.16 9.88 -1.10
N LEU A 43 -3.63 10.19 -2.30
CA LEU A 43 -2.79 10.56 -3.43
C LEU A 43 -2.63 12.08 -3.48
N VAL A 44 -1.39 12.57 -3.50
CA VAL A 44 -1.06 13.99 -3.69
C VAL A 44 0.00 14.09 -4.77
N GLY A 45 -0.37 14.66 -5.92
CA GLY A 45 0.49 14.66 -7.11
C GLY A 45 0.81 13.24 -7.57
N ASP A 46 2.09 12.88 -7.55
CA ASP A 46 2.64 11.58 -7.92
C ASP A 46 3.02 10.70 -6.72
N LYS A 47 2.69 11.13 -5.49
CA LYS A 47 3.01 10.39 -4.26
C LYS A 47 1.76 9.95 -3.54
N VAL A 48 1.76 8.69 -3.10
CA VAL A 48 0.73 8.16 -2.20
C VAL A 48 1.26 8.19 -0.77
N TYR A 49 0.54 8.87 0.11
CA TYR A 49 0.86 8.92 1.53
C TYR A 49 -0.01 7.93 2.28
N PHE A 50 0.58 7.24 3.25
CA PHE A 50 -0.06 6.25 4.10
C PHE A 50 0.15 6.62 5.55
N TRP A 51 -0.86 6.43 6.38
CA TRP A 51 -0.74 6.67 7.81
C TRP A 51 -1.75 5.85 8.61
N GLY A 52 -1.44 5.76 9.90
CA GLY A 52 -2.31 5.10 10.86
C GLY A 52 -2.45 3.61 10.57
N GLY A 53 -3.53 3.05 11.08
CA GLY A 53 -3.92 1.70 10.74
C GLY A 53 -3.52 0.64 11.74
N TYR A 54 -3.61 -0.61 11.30
CA TYR A 54 -3.40 -1.78 12.16
C TYR A 54 -2.77 -2.93 11.38
N HIS A 55 -1.64 -3.43 11.90
CA HIS A 55 -1.05 -4.72 11.52
C HIS A 55 -1.13 -5.68 12.70
N THR A 56 -0.07 -5.84 13.48
CA THR A 56 -0.09 -6.60 14.75
C THR A 56 -0.49 -5.71 15.92
N ALA A 57 -0.21 -4.41 15.80
CA ALA A 57 -0.55 -3.34 16.74
C ALA A 57 -0.98 -2.08 15.97
N PRO A 58 -1.56 -1.08 16.64
CA PRO A 58 -1.83 0.22 16.04
C PRO A 58 -0.56 0.85 15.49
N MET A 59 -0.63 1.36 14.27
CA MET A 59 0.48 2.02 13.60
C MET A 59 0.33 3.53 13.74
N TRP A 60 1.40 4.20 14.15
CA TRP A 60 1.44 5.66 14.35
C TRP A 60 2.39 6.38 13.38
N THR A 61 3.11 5.62 12.54
CA THR A 61 4.03 6.16 11.54
C THR A 61 3.32 6.51 10.24
N ALA A 62 3.76 7.60 9.60
CA ALA A 62 3.40 7.90 8.22
C ALA A 62 4.48 7.36 7.26
N ALA A 63 4.07 7.14 6.01
CA ALA A 63 4.87 6.59 4.94
C ALA A 63 4.45 7.24 3.62
N SER A 64 5.34 7.30 2.64
CA SER A 64 5.00 7.72 1.28
C SER A 64 5.59 6.77 0.25
N TYR A 65 4.90 6.65 -0.87
CA TYR A 65 5.31 5.88 -2.03
C TYR A 65 5.27 6.77 -3.27
N ASP A 66 6.40 6.86 -3.98
CA ASP A 66 6.51 7.61 -5.22
C ASP A 66 6.10 6.74 -6.40
N LEU A 67 5.06 7.13 -7.13
CA LEU A 67 4.54 6.37 -8.27
C LEU A 67 5.45 6.43 -9.50
N ARG A 68 6.36 7.42 -9.59
CA ARG A 68 7.30 7.56 -10.70
C ARG A 68 8.53 6.71 -10.51
N THR A 69 9.08 6.69 -9.30
CA THR A 69 10.32 5.94 -9.00
C THR A 69 10.06 4.55 -8.43
N GLY A 70 8.88 4.32 -7.86
CA GLY A 70 8.57 3.07 -7.15
C GLY A 70 9.24 2.95 -5.78
N GLU A 71 9.75 4.06 -5.24
CA GLU A 71 10.47 4.09 -3.97
C GLU A 71 9.58 4.44 -2.77
N TRP A 72 9.93 3.90 -1.60
CA TRP A 72 9.31 4.22 -0.33
C TRP A 72 10.13 5.23 0.47
N ARG A 73 9.47 6.14 1.18
CA ARG A 73 10.04 6.94 2.27
C ARG A 73 9.17 6.76 3.52
#